data_AF-A0A941TU66-F1
#
_entry.id   AF-A0A941TU66-F1
#
_cell.length_a   1.000
_cell.length_b   1.000
_cell.length_c   1.000
_cell.angle_alpha   90.00
_cell.angle_beta   90.00
_cell.angle_gamma   90.00
#
_symmetry.space_group_name_H-M   'P 1'
#
loop_
_entity.id
_entity.type
_entity.pdbx_description
1 polymer ?
#
loop_
_entity_poly.entity_id
_entity_poly.type
_entity_poly.pdbx_seq_one_letter_code
_entity_poly.pdbx_strand_id
1 'polypeptide(L)'
;MRRVNAGIDRQAATPSARNGYLAALFFLSGMAALIYQVCWQRLLFEAFGVDMESVTIIVSTFMLGLGIGALLGGEVADRLPGQTLTLFAAIELCIAAFGICSPWLIHATGAVAARNSLVTIAAVNFLLLLFPTTLMGATLPILVTHVVRHYRNVGVSIGLLYFANTLGAALGAALTGMLVLYYFGLSTTIYFAAFLNVLVSVTVWTGLRNRRV
;
A
#
# COMPACT_ATOMS: atom_id res chain seq x y z
N MET A 1 43.93 26.64 22.76
CA MET A 1 42.65 25.91 22.91
C MET A 1 41.61 26.54 21.98
N ARG A 2 41.40 25.94 20.80
CA ARG A 2 40.50 26.45 19.74
C ARG A 2 39.10 25.87 20.01
N ARG A 3 38.13 26.70 20.39
CA ARG A 3 36.74 26.29 20.56
C ARG A 3 36.15 25.97 19.17
N VAL A 4 35.94 24.69 18.89
CA VAL A 4 35.10 24.22 17.79
C VAL A 4 33.65 24.44 18.22
N ASN A 5 33.14 25.66 18.01
CA ASN A 5 31.70 25.89 17.95
C ASN A 5 31.23 25.41 16.57
N ALA A 6 31.11 24.09 16.41
CA ALA A 6 30.27 23.53 15.37
C ALA A 6 28.83 23.82 15.79
N GLY A 7 28.29 24.93 15.30
CA GLY A 7 26.85 25.16 15.30
C GLY A 7 26.21 24.00 14.58
N ILE A 8 25.69 23.04 15.34
CA ILE A 8 24.69 22.12 14.87
C ILE A 8 23.46 22.99 14.68
N ASP A 9 23.38 23.64 13.52
CA ASP A 9 22.15 24.20 13.00
C ASP A 9 21.18 23.03 12.83
N ARG A 10 20.50 22.67 13.92
CA ARG A 10 19.20 22.00 13.90
C ARG A 10 18.19 23.01 13.36
N GLN A 11 18.41 23.48 12.14
CA GLN A 11 17.32 24.04 11.37
C GLN A 11 16.40 22.86 11.11
N ALA A 12 15.34 22.75 11.90
CA ALA A 12 14.23 21.85 11.64
C ALA A 12 13.72 22.22 10.25
N ALA A 13 14.26 21.53 9.24
CA ALA A 13 13.94 21.82 7.86
C ALA A 13 12.45 21.55 7.70
N THR A 14 11.68 22.61 7.55
CA THR A 14 10.27 22.52 7.24
C THR A 14 10.12 21.65 6.01
N PRO A 15 9.22 20.63 6.03
CA PRO A 15 9.03 19.79 4.86
C PRO A 15 8.68 20.70 3.68
N SER A 16 9.46 20.62 2.60
CA SER A 16 9.10 21.33 1.38
C SER A 16 7.67 20.93 0.98
N ALA A 17 6.90 21.84 0.38
CA ALA A 17 5.51 21.54 -0.05
C ALA A 17 5.41 20.25 -0.89
N ARG A 18 6.49 19.90 -1.61
CA ARG A 18 6.63 18.67 -2.41
C ARG A 18 6.70 17.39 -1.56
N ASN A 19 7.31 17.45 -0.37
CA ASN A 19 7.32 16.35 0.60
C ASN A 19 5.92 16.12 1.19
N GLY A 20 5.21 17.21 1.52
CA GLY A 20 3.84 17.13 2.03
C GLY A 20 2.89 16.48 1.03
N TYR A 21 3.03 16.82 -0.26
CA TYR A 21 2.25 16.22 -1.34
C TYR A 21 2.44 14.69 -1.44
N LEU A 22 3.69 14.22 -1.51
CA LEU A 22 3.96 12.77 -1.56
C LEU A 22 3.51 12.04 -0.29
N ALA A 23 3.66 12.68 0.88
CA ALA A 23 3.19 12.13 2.14
C ALA A 23 1.66 11.98 2.17
N ALA A 24 0.92 12.97 1.68
CA ALA A 24 -0.55 12.90 1.59
C ALA A 24 -1.01 11.78 0.65
N LEU A 25 -0.35 11.62 -0.50
CA LEU A 25 -0.65 10.51 -1.41
C LEU A 25 -0.33 9.14 -0.77
N PHE A 26 0.80 9.05 -0.07
CA PHE A 26 1.22 7.79 0.54
C PHE A 26 0.42 7.43 1.80
N PHE A 27 -0.17 8.42 2.45
CA PHE A 27 -1.21 8.26 3.46
C PHE A 27 -2.48 7.60 2.86
N LEU A 28 -2.96 8.09 1.70
CA LEU A 28 -4.13 7.51 1.04
C LEU A 28 -3.85 6.07 0.56
N SER A 29 -2.66 5.83 0.02
CA SER A 29 -2.19 4.48 -0.34
C SER A 29 -2.17 3.53 0.87
N GLY A 30 -1.62 3.99 2.01
CA GLY A 30 -1.61 3.21 3.26
C GLY A 30 -3.01 2.92 3.81
N MET A 31 -3.90 3.91 3.73
CA MET A 31 -5.31 3.74 4.09
C MET A 31 -5.99 2.67 3.23
N ALA A 32 -5.84 2.75 1.91
CA ALA A 32 -6.38 1.76 0.98
C ALA A 32 -5.84 0.35 1.26
N ALA A 33 -4.53 0.20 1.49
CA ALA A 33 -3.90 -1.09 1.78
C ALA A 33 -4.53 -1.80 2.98
N LEU A 34 -4.81 -1.07 4.07
CA LEU A 34 -5.40 -1.66 5.27
C LEU A 34 -6.92 -1.82 5.17
N ILE A 35 -7.61 -0.98 4.40
CA ILE A 35 -9.01 -1.25 4.02
C ILE A 35 -9.09 -2.60 3.30
N TYR A 36 -8.23 -2.84 2.30
CA TYR A 36 -8.20 -4.13 1.60
C TYR A 36 -7.88 -5.28 2.53
N GLN A 37 -6.86 -5.14 3.40
CA GLN A 37 -6.50 -6.21 4.32
C GLN A 37 -7.69 -6.66 5.17
N VAL A 38 -8.43 -5.71 5.76
CA VAL A 38 -9.60 -5.99 6.59
C VAL A 38 -10.74 -6.57 5.75
N CYS A 39 -11.01 -6.02 4.56
CA CYS A 39 -12.11 -6.50 3.72
C CYS A 39 -11.83 -7.90 3.14
N TRP A 40 -10.61 -8.15 2.66
CA TRP A 40 -10.21 -9.46 2.16
C TRP A 40 -10.20 -10.51 3.28
N GLN A 41 -9.80 -10.14 4.52
CA GLN A 41 -9.95 -11.03 5.67
C GLN A 41 -11.40 -11.46 5.88
N ARG A 42 -12.35 -10.52 5.78
CA ARG A 42 -13.79 -10.78 5.93
C ARG A 42 -14.37 -11.61 4.78
N LEU A 43 -13.94 -11.38 3.55
CA LEU A 43 -14.34 -12.20 2.40
C LEU A 43 -13.81 -13.63 2.53
N LEU A 44 -12.58 -13.81 3.03
CA LEU A 44 -12.06 -15.15 3.34
C LEU A 44 -12.88 -15.82 4.45
N PHE A 45 -13.27 -15.07 5.49
CA PHE A 45 -14.12 -15.60 6.55
C PHE A 45 -15.47 -16.10 6.03
N GLU A 46 -16.08 -15.41 5.07
CA GLU A 46 -17.32 -15.87 4.42
C GLU A 46 -17.11 -17.21 3.68
N ALA A 47 -15.92 -17.43 3.10
CA ALA A 47 -15.58 -18.67 2.41
C ALA A 47 -15.22 -19.83 3.35
N PHE A 48 -14.54 -19.56 4.48
CA PHE A 48 -14.02 -20.58 5.38
C PHE A 48 -14.90 -20.85 6.61
N GLY A 49 -15.74 -19.89 7.02
CA GLY A 49 -16.57 -19.96 8.23
C GLY A 49 -15.78 -19.98 9.54
N VAL A 50 -14.44 -19.91 9.49
CA VAL A 50 -13.54 -19.98 10.64
C VAL A 50 -12.65 -18.73 10.68
N ASP A 51 -12.68 -18.04 11.82
CA ASP A 51 -11.96 -16.78 12.03
C ASP A 51 -10.44 -16.97 12.02
N MET A 52 -9.95 -18.02 12.69
CA MET A 52 -8.51 -18.23 12.89
C MET A 52 -7.76 -18.49 11.56
N GLU A 53 -8.36 -19.29 10.68
CA GLU A 53 -7.78 -19.62 9.36
C GLU A 53 -7.70 -18.37 8.48
N SER A 54 -8.80 -17.61 8.42
CA SER A 54 -8.90 -16.41 7.59
C SER A 54 -7.89 -15.34 8.00
N VAL A 55 -7.75 -15.10 9.31
CA VAL A 55 -6.78 -14.14 9.87
C VAL A 55 -5.34 -14.61 9.64
N THR A 56 -5.06 -15.91 9.80
CA THR A 56 -3.71 -16.44 9.58
C THR A 56 -3.30 -16.28 8.12
N ILE A 57 -4.15 -16.69 7.17
CA ILE A 57 -3.86 -16.60 5.74
C ILE A 57 -3.61 -15.15 5.32
N ILE A 58 -4.51 -14.23 5.68
CA ILE A 58 -4.41 -12.84 5.22
C ILE A 58 -3.17 -12.15 5.82
N VAL A 59 -2.89 -12.34 7.12
CA VAL A 59 -1.74 -11.71 7.78
C VAL A 59 -0.44 -12.29 7.24
N SER A 60 -0.34 -13.63 7.10
CA SER A 60 0.86 -14.26 6.51
C SER A 60 1.09 -13.80 5.07
N THR A 61 0.04 -13.70 4.26
CA THR A 61 0.14 -13.22 2.87
C THR A 61 0.56 -11.76 2.80
N PHE A 62 0.01 -10.91 3.68
CA PHE A 62 0.42 -9.50 3.78
C PHE A 62 1.88 -9.38 4.21
N MET A 63 2.31 -10.07 5.26
CA MET A 63 3.68 -9.97 5.76
C MET A 63 4.70 -10.49 4.74
N LEU A 64 4.42 -11.65 4.11
CA LEU A 64 5.29 -12.19 3.06
C LEU A 64 5.30 -11.29 1.83
N GLY A 65 4.13 -10.86 1.37
CA GLY A 65 3.99 -10.00 0.20
C GLY A 65 4.70 -8.67 0.40
N LEU A 66 4.50 -8.00 1.53
CA LEU A 66 5.21 -6.76 1.86
C LEU A 66 6.73 -6.96 1.87
N GLY A 67 7.22 -8.06 2.43
CA GLY A 67 8.65 -8.40 2.43
C GLY A 67 9.22 -8.61 1.02
N ILE A 68 8.57 -9.46 0.22
CA ILE A 68 8.98 -9.70 -1.19
C ILE A 68 8.90 -8.39 -1.99
N GLY A 69 7.82 -7.63 -1.81
CA GLY A 69 7.59 -6.36 -2.46
C GLY A 69 8.66 -5.33 -2.12
N ALA A 70 9.09 -5.27 -0.85
CA ALA A 70 10.13 -4.34 -0.43
C ALA A 70 11.48 -4.64 -1.12
N LEU A 71 11.83 -5.92 -1.27
CA LEU A 71 13.05 -6.36 -1.95
C LEU A 71 12.98 -6.04 -3.45
N LEU A 72 11.94 -6.52 -4.14
CA LEU A 72 11.77 -6.31 -5.58
C LEU A 72 11.59 -4.83 -5.93
N GLY A 73 10.84 -4.09 -5.10
CA GLY A 73 10.61 -2.66 -5.27
C GLY A 73 11.90 -1.85 -5.16
N GLY A 74 12.79 -2.21 -4.22
CA GLY A 74 14.11 -1.60 -4.11
C GLY A 74 14.98 -1.84 -5.35
N GLU A 75 15.09 -3.10 -5.79
CA GLU A 75 15.87 -3.45 -6.98
C GLU A 75 15.34 -2.76 -8.25
N VAL A 76 14.02 -2.76 -8.46
CA VAL A 76 13.40 -2.11 -9.63
C VAL A 76 13.58 -0.60 -9.58
N ALA A 77 13.44 0.01 -8.39
CA ALA A 77 13.63 1.45 -8.23
C ALA A 77 15.07 1.89 -8.53
N ASP A 78 16.06 1.08 -8.12
CA ASP A 78 17.48 1.36 -8.37
C ASP A 78 17.86 1.18 -9.85
N ARG A 79 17.24 0.22 -10.54
CA ARG A 79 17.42 0.01 -12.00
C ARG A 79 16.74 1.08 -12.85
N LEU A 80 15.60 1.61 -12.41
CA LEU A 80 14.80 2.60 -13.15
C LEU A 80 14.62 3.91 -12.37
N PRO A 81 15.71 4.57 -11.96
CA PRO A 81 15.62 5.56 -10.91
C PRO A 81 15.12 6.94 -11.40
N GLY A 82 14.90 7.10 -12.71
CA GLY A 82 14.19 8.24 -13.32
C GLY A 82 12.68 8.01 -13.50
N GLN A 83 12.19 6.79 -13.25
CA GLN A 83 10.79 6.39 -13.50
C GLN A 83 10.05 6.03 -12.21
N THR A 84 10.62 6.30 -11.03
CA THR A 84 10.06 5.91 -9.73
C THR A 84 8.63 6.39 -9.50
N LEU A 85 8.30 7.63 -9.85
CA LEU A 85 6.91 8.13 -9.74
C LEU A 85 5.96 7.46 -10.75
N THR A 86 6.44 7.15 -11.96
CA THR A 86 5.65 6.40 -12.96
C THR A 86 5.38 4.97 -12.47
N LEU A 87 6.40 4.31 -11.91
CA LEU A 87 6.27 2.99 -11.30
C LEU A 87 5.29 3.01 -10.13
N PHE A 88 5.41 3.98 -9.23
CA PHE A 88 4.48 4.16 -8.12
C PHE A 88 3.03 4.34 -8.63
N ALA A 89 2.79 5.23 -9.61
CA ALA A 89 1.46 5.41 -10.19
C ALA A 89 0.92 4.14 -10.87
N ALA A 90 1.76 3.39 -11.57
CA ALA A 90 1.37 2.13 -12.22
C ALA A 90 1.04 1.05 -11.19
N ILE A 91 1.82 0.94 -10.11
CA ILE A 91 1.58 0.00 -9.00
C ILE A 91 0.23 0.31 -8.33
N GLU A 92 -0.03 1.57 -8.00
CA GLU A 92 -1.31 2.00 -7.42
C GLU A 92 -2.49 1.65 -8.33
N LEU A 93 -2.35 1.85 -9.65
CA LEU A 93 -3.38 1.48 -10.62
C LEU A 93 -3.60 -0.04 -10.70
N CYS A 94 -2.53 -0.83 -10.67
CA CYS A 94 -2.62 -2.30 -10.64
C CYS A 94 -3.29 -2.79 -9.36
N ILE A 95 -2.98 -2.20 -8.20
CA ILE A 95 -3.64 -2.48 -6.93
C ILE A 95 -5.14 -2.15 -7.03
N ALA A 96 -5.50 -0.99 -7.60
CA ALA A 96 -6.89 -0.60 -7.80
C ALA A 96 -7.65 -1.59 -8.69
N ALA A 97 -7.06 -1.98 -9.83
CA ALA A 97 -7.64 -2.94 -10.74
C ALA A 97 -7.84 -4.30 -10.08
N PHE A 98 -6.85 -4.78 -9.32
CA PHE A 98 -7.00 -5.98 -8.51
C PHE A 98 -8.12 -5.82 -7.47
N GLY A 99 -8.16 -4.70 -6.76
CA GLY A 99 -9.20 -4.36 -5.78
C GLY A 99 -10.60 -4.50 -6.36
N ILE A 100 -10.85 -3.92 -7.55
CA ILE A 100 -12.15 -4.02 -8.25
C ILE A 100 -12.51 -5.47 -8.58
N CYS A 101 -11.54 -6.26 -9.05
CA CYS A 101 -11.76 -7.67 -9.40
C CYS A 101 -11.81 -8.60 -8.19
N SER A 102 -11.27 -8.18 -7.03
CA SER A 102 -11.01 -9.06 -5.89
C SER A 102 -12.26 -9.72 -5.28
N PRO A 103 -13.44 -9.07 -5.14
CA PRO A 103 -14.61 -9.75 -4.59
C PRO A 103 -15.04 -10.93 -5.47
N TRP A 104 -15.01 -10.75 -6.79
CA TRP A 104 -15.34 -11.81 -7.75
C TRP A 104 -14.31 -12.93 -7.73
N LEU A 105 -13.02 -12.59 -7.71
CA LEU A 105 -11.93 -13.58 -7.66
C LEU A 105 -12.00 -14.44 -6.40
N ILE A 106 -12.19 -13.81 -5.23
CA ILE A 106 -12.25 -14.52 -3.94
C ILE A 106 -13.55 -15.34 -3.83
N HIS A 107 -14.69 -14.83 -4.28
CA HIS A 107 -15.92 -15.64 -4.29
C HIS A 107 -15.82 -16.84 -5.25
N ALA A 108 -15.14 -16.68 -6.38
CA ALA A 108 -14.89 -17.79 -7.31
C ALA A 108 -14.03 -18.89 -6.67
N THR A 109 -13.07 -18.56 -5.81
CA THR A 109 -12.33 -19.58 -5.05
C THR A 109 -13.22 -20.28 -4.02
N GLY A 110 -14.19 -19.58 -3.42
CA GLY A 110 -15.22 -20.15 -2.55
C GLY A 110 -16.17 -21.14 -3.26
N ALA A 111 -16.54 -20.88 -4.51
CA ALA A 111 -17.36 -21.84 -5.28
C ALA A 111 -16.61 -23.15 -5.59
N VAL A 112 -15.29 -23.07 -5.79
CA VAL A 112 -14.40 -24.22 -5.96
C VAL A 112 -14.15 -24.92 -4.60
N ALA A 113 -14.28 -24.20 -3.48
CA ALA A 113 -14.07 -24.71 -2.13
C ALA A 113 -15.01 -25.85 -1.74
N ALA A 114 -16.27 -25.81 -2.17
CA ALA A 114 -17.26 -26.85 -1.86
C ALA A 114 -16.88 -28.26 -2.34
N ARG A 115 -15.86 -28.38 -3.20
CA ARG A 115 -15.38 -29.65 -3.78
C ARG A 115 -13.93 -29.98 -3.41
N ASN A 116 -13.25 -29.14 -2.64
CA ASN A 116 -11.79 -29.23 -2.40
C ASN A 116 -11.43 -29.16 -0.91
N SER A 117 -10.20 -29.57 -0.58
CA SER A 117 -9.70 -29.51 0.79
C SER A 117 -9.47 -28.05 1.25
N LEU A 118 -9.61 -27.80 2.56
CA LEU A 118 -9.35 -26.49 3.18
C LEU A 118 -7.96 -25.95 2.83
N VAL A 119 -6.95 -26.83 2.83
CA VAL A 119 -5.56 -26.52 2.50
C VAL A 119 -5.41 -26.00 1.07
N THR A 120 -6.11 -26.62 0.10
CA THR A 120 -6.07 -26.18 -1.30
C THR A 120 -6.64 -24.77 -1.45
N ILE A 121 -7.77 -24.50 -0.81
CA ILE A 121 -8.42 -23.18 -0.89
C ILE A 121 -7.58 -22.11 -0.21
N ALA A 122 -6.97 -22.44 0.94
CA ALA A 122 -6.03 -21.58 1.62
C ALA A 122 -4.83 -21.23 0.74
N ALA A 123 -4.22 -22.23 0.09
CA ALA A 123 -3.08 -22.03 -0.81
C ALA A 123 -3.44 -21.17 -2.03
N VAL A 124 -4.62 -21.39 -2.65
CA VAL A 124 -5.07 -20.58 -3.79
C VAL A 124 -5.29 -19.12 -3.38
N ASN A 125 -5.99 -18.87 -2.27
CA ASN A 125 -6.22 -17.50 -1.80
C ASN A 125 -4.93 -16.83 -1.34
N PHE A 126 -4.02 -17.57 -0.71
CA PHE A 126 -2.69 -17.09 -0.36
C PHE A 126 -1.93 -16.60 -1.61
N LEU A 127 -1.85 -17.43 -2.66
CA LEU A 127 -1.17 -17.06 -3.90
C LEU A 127 -1.87 -15.91 -4.64
N LEU A 128 -3.20 -15.92 -4.64
CA LEU A 128 -4.02 -14.86 -5.25
C LEU A 128 -3.75 -13.51 -4.60
N LEU A 129 -3.73 -13.46 -3.26
CA LEU A 129 -3.52 -12.24 -2.50
C LEU A 129 -2.05 -11.85 -2.37
N LEU A 130 -1.11 -12.75 -2.68
CA LEU A 130 0.32 -12.44 -2.68
C LEU A 130 0.66 -11.39 -3.76
N PHE A 131 0.00 -11.44 -4.90
CA PHE A 131 0.21 -10.48 -5.99
C PHE A 131 -0.01 -9.01 -5.56
N PRO A 132 -1.21 -8.59 -5.09
CA PRO A 132 -1.41 -7.21 -4.67
C PRO A 132 -0.58 -6.82 -3.44
N THR A 133 -0.33 -7.73 -2.49
CA THR A 133 0.46 -7.40 -1.30
C THR A 133 1.94 -7.20 -1.62
N THR A 134 2.48 -7.93 -2.60
CA THR A 134 3.81 -7.64 -3.17
C THR A 134 3.88 -6.28 -3.84
N LEU A 135 2.84 -5.90 -4.60
CA LEU A 135 2.76 -4.56 -5.16
C LEU A 135 2.72 -3.47 -4.08
N MET A 136 1.92 -3.67 -3.03
CA MET A 136 1.86 -2.75 -1.88
C MET A 136 3.22 -2.61 -1.19
N GLY A 137 3.97 -3.71 -1.03
CA GLY A 137 5.30 -3.70 -0.41
C GLY A 137 6.35 -2.92 -1.21
N ALA A 138 6.21 -2.88 -2.53
CA ALA A 138 7.15 -2.18 -3.41
C ALA A 138 7.04 -0.66 -3.35
N THR A 139 5.91 -0.12 -2.88
CA THR A 139 5.62 1.32 -2.92
C THR A 139 6.61 2.18 -2.12
N LEU A 140 6.95 1.75 -0.89
CA LEU A 140 7.85 2.50 -0.01
C LEU A 140 9.28 2.61 -0.58
N PRO A 141 9.98 1.50 -0.93
CA PRO A 141 11.31 1.59 -1.55
C PRO A 141 11.34 2.49 -2.78
N ILE A 142 10.31 2.39 -3.65
CA ILE A 142 10.22 3.21 -4.87
C ILE A 142 10.15 4.70 -4.54
N LEU A 143 9.32 5.09 -3.56
CA LEU A 143 9.23 6.48 -3.12
C LEU A 143 10.48 6.95 -2.38
N VAL A 144 11.13 6.08 -1.60
CA VAL A 144 12.40 6.37 -0.94
C VAL A 144 13.49 6.67 -1.97
N THR A 145 13.66 5.82 -2.99
CA THR A 145 14.64 6.07 -4.07
C THR A 145 14.34 7.38 -4.81
N HIS A 146 13.07 7.72 -5.02
CA HIS A 146 12.70 9.04 -5.56
C HIS A 146 13.17 10.19 -4.67
N VAL A 147 12.92 10.09 -3.36
CA VAL A 147 13.23 11.13 -2.38
C VAL A 147 14.74 11.31 -2.21
N VAL A 148 15.49 10.21 -2.07
CA VAL A 148 16.96 10.24 -1.93
C VAL A 148 17.61 11.01 -3.08
N ARG A 149 17.05 10.89 -4.29
CA ARG A 149 17.59 11.55 -5.49
C ARG A 149 17.27 13.04 -5.61
N HIS A 150 16.17 13.50 -5.00
CA HIS A 150 15.63 14.83 -5.28
C HIS A 150 15.61 15.78 -4.08
N TYR A 151 15.95 15.32 -2.87
CA TYR A 151 15.89 16.14 -1.66
C TYR A 151 17.20 16.06 -0.85
N ARG A 152 17.63 17.22 -0.31
CA ARG A 152 18.82 17.31 0.56
C ARG A 152 18.60 16.70 1.95
N ASN A 153 17.39 16.79 2.50
CA ASN A 153 17.06 16.29 3.83
C ASN A 153 16.38 14.91 3.76
N VAL A 154 17.18 13.91 3.41
CA VAL A 154 16.73 12.54 3.13
C VAL A 154 16.04 11.91 4.34
N GLY A 155 16.65 11.96 5.54
CA GLY A 155 16.11 11.32 6.74
C GLY A 155 14.72 11.83 7.14
N VAL A 156 14.51 13.16 7.16
CA VAL A 156 13.21 13.78 7.49
C VAL A 156 12.15 13.41 6.45
N SER A 157 12.53 13.38 5.18
CA SER A 157 11.60 13.10 4.08
C SER A 157 11.16 11.63 4.08
N ILE A 158 12.09 10.70 4.31
CA ILE A 158 11.78 9.27 4.47
C ILE A 158 10.91 9.04 5.71
N GLY A 159 11.27 9.64 6.84
CA GLY A 159 10.50 9.54 8.08
C GLY A 159 9.07 10.05 7.91
N LEU A 160 8.87 11.17 7.20
CA LEU A 160 7.54 11.70 6.91
C LEU A 160 6.71 10.76 6.02
N LEU A 161 7.31 10.17 4.99
CA LEU A 161 6.62 9.18 4.14
C LEU A 161 6.17 7.97 4.97
N TYR A 162 7.08 7.40 5.77
CA TYR A 162 6.78 6.24 6.59
C TYR A 162 5.71 6.54 7.64
N PHE A 163 5.80 7.70 8.30
CA PHE A 163 4.79 8.18 9.24
C PHE A 163 3.42 8.34 8.58
N ALA A 164 3.36 9.02 7.43
CA ALA A 164 2.10 9.29 6.74
C ALA A 164 1.43 7.99 6.27
N ASN A 165 2.19 7.05 5.71
CA ASN A 165 1.67 5.74 5.32
C ASN A 165 1.17 4.93 6.50
N THR A 166 1.94 4.86 7.59
CA THR A 166 1.56 4.13 8.80
C THR A 166 0.32 4.74 9.45
N LEU A 167 0.21 6.06 9.48
CA LEU A 167 -0.96 6.76 10.00
C LEU A 167 -2.20 6.50 9.14
N GLY A 168 -2.04 6.56 7.81
CA GLY A 168 -3.10 6.23 6.87
C GLY A 168 -3.57 4.79 7.04
N ALA A 169 -2.64 3.85 7.16
CA ALA A 169 -2.89 2.44 7.44
C ALA A 169 -3.66 2.23 8.75
N ALA A 170 -3.21 2.86 9.85
CA ALA A 170 -3.89 2.77 11.13
C ALA A 170 -5.33 3.30 11.08
N LEU A 171 -5.54 4.45 10.42
CA LEU A 171 -6.88 5.01 10.22
C LEU A 171 -7.74 4.14 9.30
N GLY A 172 -7.16 3.61 8.22
CA GLY A 172 -7.85 2.68 7.32
C GLY A 172 -8.34 1.45 8.06
N ALA A 173 -7.48 0.81 8.86
CA ALA A 173 -7.85 -0.35 9.67
C ALA A 173 -8.93 -0.02 10.71
N ALA A 174 -8.75 1.07 11.48
CA ALA A 174 -9.68 1.47 12.52
C ALA A 174 -11.07 1.83 11.96
N LEU A 175 -11.11 2.69 10.93
CA LEU A 175 -12.36 3.11 10.31
C LEU A 175 -13.08 1.95 9.64
N THR A 176 -12.34 1.05 8.95
CA THR A 176 -12.96 -0.09 8.28
C THR A 176 -13.60 -1.06 9.27
N GLY A 177 -12.86 -1.42 10.32
CA GLY A 177 -13.34 -2.36 11.34
C GLY A 177 -14.50 -1.82 12.19
N MET A 178 -14.56 -0.51 12.45
CA MET A 178 -15.54 0.08 13.37
C MET A 178 -16.75 0.74 12.69
N LEU A 179 -16.55 1.37 11.53
CA LEU A 179 -17.55 2.25 10.92
C LEU A 179 -17.92 1.83 9.50
N VAL A 180 -16.92 1.66 8.63
CA VAL A 180 -17.21 1.53 7.20
C VAL A 180 -17.94 0.22 6.91
N LEU A 181 -17.58 -0.89 7.55
CA LEU A 181 -18.32 -2.15 7.39
C LEU A 181 -19.69 -2.17 8.10
N TYR A 182 -19.92 -1.27 9.06
CA TYR A 182 -21.23 -1.15 9.71
C TYR A 182 -22.23 -0.42 8.81
N TYR A 183 -21.79 0.63 8.10
CA TYR A 183 -22.64 1.44 7.23
C TYR A 183 -22.64 0.98 5.76
N PHE A 184 -21.57 0.32 5.30
CA PHE A 184 -21.38 -0.10 3.91
C PHE A 184 -21.07 -1.59 3.81
N GLY A 185 -21.43 -2.20 2.67
CA GLY A 185 -21.05 -3.58 2.38
C GLY A 185 -19.55 -3.75 2.04
N LEU A 186 -19.07 -4.99 2.08
CA LEU A 186 -17.67 -5.35 1.77
C LEU A 186 -17.25 -4.84 0.38
N SER A 187 -18.06 -5.09 -0.65
CA SER A 187 -17.73 -4.67 -2.02
C SER A 187 -17.62 -3.16 -2.16
N THR A 188 -18.56 -2.39 -1.59
CA THR A 188 -18.52 -0.93 -1.62
C THR A 188 -17.26 -0.38 -0.94
N THR A 189 -16.86 -0.99 0.17
CA THR A 189 -15.67 -0.61 0.92
C THR A 189 -14.38 -0.90 0.14
N ILE A 190 -14.33 -2.04 -0.54
CA ILE A 190 -13.22 -2.39 -1.46
C ILE A 190 -13.15 -1.43 -2.64
N TYR A 191 -14.29 -1.06 -3.23
CA TYR A 191 -14.34 -0.09 -4.34
C TYR A 191 -13.93 1.32 -3.89
N PHE A 192 -14.23 1.69 -2.65
CA PHE A 192 -13.72 2.93 -2.06
C PHE A 192 -12.19 2.90 -1.95
N ALA A 193 -11.59 1.81 -1.47
CA ALA A 193 -10.13 1.66 -1.47
C ALA A 193 -9.55 1.74 -2.89
N ALA A 194 -10.17 1.08 -3.86
CA ALA A 194 -9.75 1.15 -5.27
C ALA A 194 -9.83 2.58 -5.82
N PHE A 195 -10.88 3.31 -5.48
CA PHE A 195 -10.99 4.73 -5.82
C PHE A 195 -9.82 5.55 -5.23
N LEU A 196 -9.42 5.32 -3.98
CA LEU A 196 -8.27 6.00 -3.39
C LEU A 196 -6.98 5.71 -4.16
N ASN A 197 -6.72 4.45 -4.55
CA ASN A 197 -5.55 4.11 -5.35
C ASN A 197 -5.59 4.74 -6.76
N VAL A 198 -6.76 4.75 -7.43
CA VAL A 198 -6.92 5.46 -8.72
C VAL A 198 -6.66 6.95 -8.55
N LEU A 199 -7.20 7.57 -7.50
CA LEU A 199 -6.97 8.97 -7.18
C LEU A 199 -5.48 9.25 -7.00
N VAL A 200 -4.76 8.42 -6.25
CA VAL A 200 -3.31 8.54 -6.08
C VAL A 200 -2.60 8.42 -7.43
N SER A 201 -2.91 7.38 -8.20
CA SER A 201 -2.30 7.12 -9.52
C SER A 201 -2.49 8.28 -10.49
N VAL A 202 -3.73 8.76 -10.66
CA VAL A 202 -4.08 9.88 -11.55
C VAL A 202 -3.41 11.18 -11.10
N THR A 203 -3.37 11.44 -9.80
CA THR A 203 -2.75 12.66 -9.26
C THR A 203 -1.23 12.66 -9.50
N VAL A 204 -0.57 11.52 -9.32
CA VAL A 204 0.86 11.36 -9.67
C VAL A 204 1.07 11.52 -11.18
N TRP A 205 0.24 10.87 -12.00
CA TRP A 205 0.38 10.90 -13.46
C TRP A 205 0.20 12.30 -14.06
N THR A 206 -0.82 13.02 -13.63
CA THR A 206 -1.07 14.41 -14.05
C THR A 206 0.05 15.35 -13.58
N GLY A 207 0.54 15.15 -12.35
CA GLY A 207 1.71 15.86 -11.83
C GLY A 207 3.00 15.60 -12.61
N LEU A 208 3.17 14.42 -13.22
CA LEU A 208 4.29 14.12 -14.12
C LEU A 208 4.15 14.81 -15.47
N ARG A 209 2.93 14.86 -16.03
CA ARG A 209 2.67 15.49 -17.34
C ARG A 209 2.94 16.98 -17.31
N ASN A 210 2.51 17.67 -16.25
CA ASN A 210 2.74 19.12 -16.08
C ASN A 210 4.22 19.52 -15.92
N ARG A 211 5.13 18.56 -15.76
CA ARG A 211 6.59 18.81 -15.68
C ARG A 211 7.34 18.55 -16.99
N ARG A 212 6.68 17.95 -17.98
CA ARG A 212 7.27 17.66 -19.31
C ARG A 212 6.91 18.70 -20.38
N VAL A 213 5.97 19.60 -20.07
CA VAL A 213 5.57 20.76 -20.88
C VAL A 213 6.28 21.98 -20.30
#